data_AF-A0A3N0X995-F1
#
_entry.id   AF-A0A3N0X995-F1
#
_cell.length_a   1.000
_cell.length_b   1.000
_cell.length_c   1.000
_cell.angle_alpha   90.00
_cell.angle_beta   90.00
_cell.angle_gamma   90.00
#
_symmetry.space_group_name_H-M   'P 1'
#
loop_
_entity.id
_entity.type
_entity.pdbx_description
1 polymer ?
#
loop_
_entity_poly.entity_id
_entity_poly.type
_entity_poly.pdbx_seq_one_letter_code
_entity_poly.pdbx_strand_id
1 'polypeptide(L)'
;MSFKLLAIRPLKGCSRKFLKNLQVNQIYKFYAEAKFYSANEERIDDKISDLPVRTINFDETEYLPHNFFDNEKVSISAIVGKNGSGKSALIELFIVAINQLAARKIKEKELNSSAELQFLNKSGETVCCEIYYLINQKYYILNINRGIVELIELKSRLQIDLTEFFYTSILNYSIHSFNSSEAGQWIDKLFHKNDSYQIPVVLNPKREAGNYSGIIDINNENYLLHQRLISILVKNQFLSITENLIVDHIKLKLKDSRSFTILNTNSEKKITKFGSEKRRSENFFNVLEDQIGFIFTTKLAGKTKFYFNLKSLLTEFKKRFEIYHISLGTEQYRFDIYILYKIVSICEKYHSFRKCIVEQGKDKNYEYLIINTNLFLNKFIGNNSHILLKLKQVINYYKEYDRIWRNVDQKLSLSHLKEIQPIINEEFLDHLPPPTFDISFMTKDNVDILKSISSGERQMIYTLTSIIYHIVNINSVNSFELT
;
A
#
# COMPACT_ATOMS: atom_id res chain seq x y z
N MET A 1 14.93 -17.91 12.25
CA MET A 1 15.26 -16.51 12.45
C MET A 1 14.69 -16.05 13.78
N SER A 2 15.51 -15.68 14.76
CA SER A 2 15.03 -15.01 15.99
C SER A 2 15.31 -13.51 15.86
N PHE A 3 14.31 -12.67 16.13
CA PHE A 3 14.42 -11.21 16.06
C PHE A 3 13.94 -10.56 17.35
N LYS A 4 14.68 -9.55 17.84
CA LYS A 4 14.23 -8.65 18.93
C LYS A 4 14.69 -7.22 18.67
N LEU A 5 13.76 -6.26 18.75
CA LEU A 5 14.09 -4.83 18.86
C LEU A 5 14.44 -4.52 20.32
N LEU A 6 15.69 -4.22 20.63
CA LEU A 6 16.20 -4.18 22.01
C LEU A 6 16.03 -2.82 22.67
N ALA A 7 16.46 -1.75 22.00
CA ALA A 7 16.38 -0.39 22.53
C ALA A 7 16.49 0.69 21.46
N ILE A 8 16.05 1.89 21.81
CA ILE A 8 16.34 3.13 21.06
C ILE A 8 17.00 4.12 22.01
N ARG A 9 18.09 4.74 21.57
CA ARG A 9 18.79 5.78 22.33
C ARG A 9 18.82 7.08 21.53
N PRO A 10 18.04 8.11 21.89
CA PRO A 10 18.22 9.44 21.32
C PRO A 10 19.60 10.00 21.68
N LEU A 11 20.27 10.64 20.74
CA LEU A 11 21.62 11.18 20.94
C LEU A 11 21.66 12.70 20.95
N LYS A 12 22.74 13.24 21.50
CA LYS A 12 23.02 14.68 21.48
C LYS A 12 23.05 15.21 20.05
N GLY A 13 22.34 16.31 19.81
CA GLY A 13 22.22 16.94 18.48
C GLY A 13 20.94 16.59 17.74
N CYS A 14 20.12 15.66 18.25
CA CYS A 14 18.78 15.43 17.72
C CYS A 14 17.89 16.66 17.95
N SER A 15 17.13 17.08 16.95
CA SER A 15 16.20 18.21 17.05
C SER A 15 15.11 17.96 18.09
N ARG A 16 14.75 19.01 18.83
CA ARG A 16 13.71 18.96 19.89
C ARG A 16 12.37 18.43 19.39
N LYS A 17 12.03 18.65 18.12
CA LYS A 17 10.80 18.16 17.49
C LYS A 17 10.66 16.63 17.53
N PHE A 18 11.77 15.89 17.37
CA PHE A 18 11.77 14.42 17.43
C PHE A 18 11.99 13.90 18.85
N LEU A 19 12.70 14.66 19.70
CA LEU A 19 12.88 14.29 21.10
C LEU A 19 11.58 14.44 21.89
N LYS A 20 10.88 15.56 21.74
CA LYS A 20 9.75 15.96 22.59
C LYS A 20 10.12 15.84 24.07
N ASN A 21 9.65 14.78 24.74
CA ASN A 21 9.89 14.51 26.16
C ASN A 21 10.98 13.45 26.40
N LEU A 22 11.60 12.91 25.35
CA LEU A 22 12.70 11.94 25.47
C LEU A 22 13.96 12.63 26.02
N GLN A 23 14.64 11.94 26.92
CA GLN A 23 15.90 12.36 27.50
C GLN A 23 17.06 11.93 26.60
N VAL A 24 17.91 12.88 26.25
CA VAL A 24 19.10 12.65 25.45
C VAL A 24 20.02 11.64 26.16
N ASN A 25 20.53 10.69 25.38
CA ASN A 25 21.41 9.59 25.75
C ASN A 25 20.81 8.54 26.71
N GLN A 26 19.53 8.65 27.08
CA GLN A 26 18.83 7.58 27.80
C GLN A 26 18.58 6.38 26.86
N ILE A 27 18.86 5.17 27.33
CA ILE A 27 18.57 3.93 26.58
C ILE A 27 17.13 3.50 26.90
N TYR A 28 16.21 3.70 25.95
CA TYR A 28 14.82 3.24 26.09
C TYR A 28 14.72 1.78 25.65
N LYS A 29 14.66 0.88 26.63
CA LYS A 29 14.62 -0.57 26.40
C LYS A 29 13.20 -1.08 26.12
N PHE A 30 13.09 -2.08 25.26
CA PHE A 30 11.87 -2.86 25.04
C PHE A 30 11.83 -4.17 25.83
N TYR A 31 12.99 -4.60 26.34
CA TYR A 31 13.15 -5.80 27.14
C TYR A 31 13.97 -5.47 28.39
N ALA A 32 13.50 -5.90 29.55
CA ALA A 32 14.20 -5.66 30.81
C ALA A 32 15.52 -6.45 30.88
N GLU A 33 15.52 -7.59 30.20
CA GLU A 33 16.58 -8.59 30.06
C GLU A 33 17.79 -8.07 29.28
N ALA A 34 17.60 -7.03 28.45
CA ALA A 34 18.69 -6.40 27.71
C ALA A 34 19.50 -5.49 28.64
N LYS A 35 20.81 -5.78 28.76
CA LYS A 35 21.78 -4.99 29.53
C LYS A 35 22.85 -4.44 28.60
N PHE A 36 23.18 -3.16 28.74
CA PHE A 36 24.04 -2.43 27.80
C PHE A 36 25.30 -1.96 28.51
N TYR A 37 26.46 -2.22 27.92
CA TYR A 37 27.76 -1.97 28.55
C TYR A 37 28.67 -1.11 27.68
N SER A 38 29.50 -0.28 28.31
CA SER A 38 30.57 0.49 27.68
C SER A 38 31.82 -0.36 27.40
N ALA A 39 32.88 0.25 26.86
CA ALA A 39 34.16 -0.42 26.63
C ALA A 39 34.83 -0.92 27.93
N ASN A 40 34.55 -0.24 29.04
CA ASN A 40 35.14 -0.53 30.34
C ASN A 40 34.24 -1.46 31.17
N GLU A 41 33.34 -2.20 30.52
CA GLU A 41 32.36 -3.11 31.16
C GLU A 41 31.39 -2.41 32.14
N GLU A 42 31.30 -1.08 32.08
CA GLU A 42 30.35 -0.31 32.86
C GLU A 42 28.95 -0.45 32.27
N ARG A 43 27.97 -0.80 33.11
CA ARG A 43 26.55 -0.81 32.72
C ARG A 43 26.04 0.62 32.52
N ILE A 44 25.40 0.88 31.38
CA ILE A 44 24.98 2.23 30.97
C ILE A 44 23.48 2.35 30.64
N ASP A 45 22.70 1.29 30.79
CA ASP A 45 21.23 1.34 30.63
C ASP A 45 20.47 1.73 31.90
N ASP A 46 21.12 1.75 33.06
CA ASP A 46 20.55 2.11 34.36
C ASP A 46 20.63 3.61 34.68
N LYS A 47 21.33 4.39 33.83
CA LYS A 47 21.50 5.83 33.96
C LYS A 47 21.59 6.51 32.60
N ILE A 48 21.48 7.84 32.60
CA ILE A 48 21.84 8.63 31.42
C ILE A 48 23.37 8.65 31.34
N SER A 49 23.92 8.08 30.29
CA SER A 49 25.36 8.05 30.00
C SER A 49 25.55 8.49 28.56
N ASP A 50 26.63 9.16 28.21
CA ASP A 50 27.02 9.48 26.83
C ASP A 50 28.04 8.49 26.26
N LEU A 51 28.45 7.48 27.04
CA LEU A 51 29.41 6.47 26.61
C LEU A 51 28.81 5.60 25.49
N PRO A 52 29.61 5.19 24.50
CA PRO A 52 29.15 4.31 23.43
C PRO A 52 28.86 2.91 23.95
N VAL A 53 27.79 2.28 23.47
CA VAL A 53 27.51 0.87 23.74
C VAL A 53 28.54 0.01 23.01
N ARG A 54 29.22 -0.86 23.75
CA ARG A 54 30.22 -1.80 23.24
C ARG A 54 29.74 -3.24 23.26
N THR A 55 29.03 -3.62 24.32
CA THR A 55 28.52 -4.97 24.52
C THR A 55 27.06 -4.92 24.94
N ILE A 56 26.27 -5.88 24.46
CA ILE A 56 24.90 -6.11 24.91
C ILE A 56 24.81 -7.55 25.37
N ASN A 57 24.28 -7.75 26.58
CA ASN A 57 23.92 -9.06 27.08
C ASN A 57 22.39 -9.14 27.14
N PHE A 58 21.83 -10.12 26.45
CA PHE A 58 20.40 -10.41 26.49
C PHE A 58 20.18 -11.73 27.21
N ASP A 59 19.38 -11.71 28.27
CA ASP A 59 18.96 -12.93 28.95
C ASP A 59 17.86 -13.62 28.14
N GLU A 60 18.17 -14.78 27.57
CA GLU A 60 17.25 -15.56 26.73
C GLU A 60 16.26 -16.41 27.54
N THR A 61 16.23 -16.31 28.88
CA THR A 61 15.22 -17.00 29.68
C THR A 61 13.80 -16.75 29.16
N GLU A 62 13.18 -17.80 28.62
CA GLU A 62 11.82 -17.74 28.11
C GLU A 62 10.83 -17.87 29.28
N TYR A 63 10.05 -16.81 29.52
CA TYR A 63 8.96 -16.82 30.49
C TYR A 63 7.68 -17.48 29.95
N LEU A 64 7.65 -17.75 28.64
CA LEU A 64 6.56 -18.47 27.97
C LEU A 64 7.04 -19.88 27.61
N PRO A 65 6.18 -20.91 27.70
CA PRO A 65 6.52 -22.23 27.19
C PRO A 65 6.96 -22.15 25.71
N HIS A 66 7.98 -22.93 25.32
CA HIS A 66 8.52 -22.96 23.95
C HIS A 66 7.45 -23.22 22.86
N ASN A 67 6.37 -23.91 23.22
CA ASN A 67 5.24 -24.23 22.35
C ASN A 67 4.03 -23.31 22.51
N PHE A 68 4.14 -22.20 23.27
CA PHE A 68 3.01 -21.30 23.49
C PHE A 68 2.45 -20.72 22.18
N PHE A 69 3.31 -20.55 21.16
CA PHE A 69 2.93 -20.15 19.80
C PHE A 69 3.15 -21.27 18.77
N ASP A 70 2.95 -22.55 19.13
CA ASP A 70 3.05 -23.69 18.21
C ASP A 70 4.36 -23.77 17.39
N ASN A 71 5.49 -23.45 18.04
CA ASN A 71 6.84 -23.36 17.44
C ASN A 71 7.05 -22.22 16.41
N GLU A 72 6.12 -21.27 16.29
CA GLU A 72 6.34 -20.06 15.52
C GLU A 72 7.28 -19.09 16.24
N LYS A 73 8.16 -18.42 15.49
CA LYS A 73 9.17 -17.47 16.03
C LYS A 73 8.55 -16.09 16.25
N VAL A 74 7.52 -16.02 17.09
CA VAL A 74 6.79 -14.79 17.44
C VAL A 74 7.37 -14.18 18.72
N SER A 75 7.60 -12.87 18.70
CA SER A 75 7.97 -12.10 19.89
C SER A 75 6.99 -10.95 20.07
N ILE A 76 6.44 -10.81 21.27
CA ILE A 76 5.48 -9.76 21.62
C ILE A 76 6.09 -8.88 22.69
N SER A 77 6.03 -7.57 22.50
CA SER A 77 6.44 -6.58 23.48
C SER A 77 5.42 -5.43 23.55
N ALA A 78 5.37 -4.75 24.70
CA ALA A 78 4.45 -3.65 24.93
C ALA A 78 5.18 -2.46 25.58
N ILE A 79 4.93 -1.25 25.08
CA ILE A 79 5.44 -0.01 25.68
C ILE A 79 4.33 0.61 26.53
N VAL A 80 4.48 0.51 27.85
CA VAL A 80 3.52 1.05 28.82
C VAL A 80 4.16 2.19 29.60
N GLY A 81 3.38 3.22 29.91
CA GLY A 81 3.86 4.37 30.67
C GLY A 81 2.79 5.44 30.84
N LYS A 82 3.01 6.35 31.79
CA LYS A 82 2.09 7.48 32.04
C LYS A 82 1.99 8.41 30.83
N ASN A 83 0.92 9.22 30.78
CA ASN A 83 0.81 10.26 29.75
C ASN A 83 2.01 11.21 29.83
N GLY A 84 2.56 11.58 28.67
CA GLY A 84 3.76 12.43 28.60
C GLY A 84 5.10 11.70 28.75
N SER A 85 5.15 10.38 29.03
CA SER A 85 6.41 9.63 29.22
C SER A 85 7.24 9.40 27.94
N GLY A 86 6.90 10.03 26.82
CA GLY A 86 7.65 9.91 25.56
C GLY A 86 7.33 8.71 24.68
N LYS A 87 6.33 7.88 25.00
CA LYS A 87 5.97 6.67 24.19
C LYS A 87 5.80 6.96 22.69
N SER A 88 4.98 7.95 22.34
CA SER A 88 4.74 8.34 20.94
C SER A 88 5.99 8.96 20.30
N ALA A 89 6.74 9.76 21.07
CA ALA A 89 7.99 10.35 20.60
C ALA A 89 9.03 9.27 20.26
N LEU A 90 9.07 8.18 21.04
CA LEU A 90 9.96 7.05 20.82
C LEU A 90 9.64 6.35 19.49
N ILE A 91 8.35 6.13 19.20
CA ILE A 91 7.91 5.54 17.93
C ILE A 91 8.13 6.51 16.76
N GLU A 92 7.92 7.81 16.93
CA GLU A 92 8.24 8.80 15.90
C GLU A 92 9.74 8.84 15.58
N LEU A 93 10.60 8.78 16.61
CA LEU A 93 12.05 8.72 16.45
C LEU A 93 12.48 7.43 15.71
N PHE A 94 11.83 6.31 16.03
CA PHE A 94 12.03 5.05 15.32
C PHE A 94 11.69 5.15 13.84
N ILE A 95 10.52 5.69 13.50
CA ILE A 95 10.06 5.86 12.12
C ILE A 95 11.00 6.77 11.34
N VAL A 96 11.37 7.92 11.91
CA VAL A 96 12.21 8.90 11.20
C VAL A 96 13.64 8.40 10.99
N ALA A 97 14.15 7.58 11.91
CA ALA A 97 15.45 6.92 11.77
C ALA A 97 15.46 5.91 10.61
N ILE A 98 14.42 5.07 10.51
CA ILE A 98 14.27 4.13 9.38
C ILE A 98 14.10 4.90 8.06
N ASN A 99 13.40 6.04 8.05
CA ASN A 99 13.33 6.91 6.88
C ASN A 99 14.72 7.43 6.46
N GLN A 100 15.58 7.83 7.40
CA GLN A 100 16.94 8.25 7.05
C GLN A 100 17.74 7.10 6.42
N LEU A 101 17.61 5.88 6.96
CA LEU A 101 18.23 4.68 6.38
C LEU A 101 17.77 4.44 4.95
N ALA A 102 16.45 4.38 4.73
CA ALA A 102 15.87 4.14 3.42
C ALA A 102 16.27 5.22 2.40
N ALA A 103 16.18 6.50 2.78
CA ALA A 103 16.57 7.61 1.91
C ALA A 103 18.06 7.58 1.54
N ARG A 104 18.94 7.17 2.47
CA ARG A 104 20.37 6.99 2.19
C ARG A 104 20.60 5.87 1.19
N LYS A 105 19.94 4.72 1.38
CA LYS A 105 20.10 3.53 0.56
C LYS A 105 19.54 3.70 -0.86
N ILE A 106 18.45 4.46 -1.03
CA ILE A 106 17.99 4.90 -2.36
C ILE A 106 19.05 5.76 -3.05
N LYS A 107 19.67 6.71 -2.33
CA LYS A 107 20.72 7.57 -2.89
C LYS A 107 21.98 6.78 -3.28
N GLU A 108 22.29 5.72 -2.53
CA GLU A 108 23.38 4.78 -2.82
C GLU A 108 23.04 3.78 -3.94
N LYS A 109 21.79 3.78 -4.43
CA LYS A 109 21.25 2.81 -5.40
C LYS A 109 21.22 1.36 -4.88
N GLU A 110 21.21 1.18 -3.56
CA GLU A 110 21.00 -0.12 -2.91
C GLU A 110 19.50 -0.46 -2.71
N LEU A 111 18.62 0.53 -2.92
CA LEU A 111 17.16 0.35 -2.94
C LEU A 111 16.56 0.96 -4.21
N ASN A 112 15.74 0.18 -4.92
CA ASN A 112 15.08 0.52 -6.18
C ASN A 112 13.64 1.00 -5.96
N SER A 113 13.46 2.07 -5.17
CA SER A 113 12.12 2.57 -4.86
C SER A 113 11.71 3.75 -5.75
N SER A 114 10.45 3.75 -6.18
CA SER A 114 9.82 4.92 -6.82
C SER A 114 9.41 6.01 -5.81
N ALA A 115 9.61 5.76 -4.51
CA ALA A 115 9.33 6.70 -3.44
C ALA A 115 10.33 7.86 -3.41
N GLU A 116 9.81 9.09 -3.36
CA GLU A 116 10.62 10.30 -3.19
C GLU A 116 10.83 10.59 -1.69
N LEU A 117 11.58 9.72 -1.00
CA LEU A 117 11.89 9.93 0.41
C LEU A 117 12.69 11.21 0.64
N GLN A 118 12.40 11.90 1.75
CA GLN A 118 13.09 13.13 2.13
C GLN A 118 14.14 12.84 3.22
N PHE A 119 15.39 13.18 2.91
CA PHE A 119 16.47 13.20 3.90
C PHE A 119 16.42 14.50 4.69
N LEU A 120 16.30 14.43 6.03
CA LEU A 120 15.87 15.60 6.82
C LEU A 120 16.99 16.59 7.16
N ASN A 121 18.25 16.24 6.93
CA ASN A 121 19.39 17.10 7.29
C ASN A 121 19.54 18.40 6.48
N LYS A 122 18.64 18.68 5.52
CA LYS A 122 18.68 19.89 4.68
C LYS A 122 17.84 21.06 5.22
N SER A 123 16.91 20.82 6.14
CA SER A 123 15.92 21.81 6.61
C SER A 123 16.20 22.38 8.00
N GLY A 124 17.41 22.21 8.54
CA GLY A 124 17.75 22.57 9.93
C GLY A 124 17.20 21.58 10.98
N GLU A 125 16.50 20.54 10.54
CA GLU A 125 16.09 19.41 11.36
C GLU A 125 17.18 18.32 11.30
N THR A 126 17.54 17.78 12.45
CA THR A 126 18.61 16.77 12.59
C THR A 126 18.08 15.60 13.40
N VAL A 127 18.24 14.39 12.88
CA VAL A 127 17.94 13.16 13.60
C VAL A 127 19.25 12.60 14.12
N CYS A 128 19.34 12.35 15.43
CA CYS A 128 20.46 11.65 16.04
C CYS A 128 19.95 10.58 17.00
N CYS A 129 20.15 9.31 16.69
CA CYS A 129 19.77 8.20 17.54
C CYS A 129 20.49 6.90 17.17
N GLU A 130 20.50 5.96 18.12
CA GLU A 130 20.94 4.58 17.90
C GLU A 130 19.73 3.65 18.09
N ILE A 131 19.57 2.68 17.18
CA ILE A 131 18.58 1.61 17.30
C ILE A 131 19.33 0.29 17.44
N TYR A 132 19.06 -0.42 18.53
CA TYR A 132 19.70 -1.68 18.87
C TYR A 132 18.73 -2.84 18.63
N TYR A 133 19.18 -3.86 17.93
CA TYR A 133 18.37 -5.04 17.63
C TYR A 133 19.22 -6.32 17.58
N LEU A 134 18.56 -7.45 17.73
CA LEU A 134 19.13 -8.79 17.72
C LEU A 134 18.52 -9.58 16.57
N ILE A 135 19.36 -10.20 15.73
CA ILE A 135 18.95 -11.18 14.72
C ILE A 135 19.88 -12.39 14.84
N ASN A 136 19.33 -13.59 15.00
CA ASN A 136 20.08 -14.85 15.02
C ASN A 136 21.32 -14.82 15.94
N GLN A 137 21.14 -14.35 17.18
CA GLN A 137 22.21 -14.22 18.21
C GLN A 137 23.30 -13.17 17.92
N LYS A 138 23.17 -12.39 16.85
CA LYS A 138 24.03 -11.24 16.56
C LYS A 138 23.34 -9.93 16.91
N TYR A 139 24.11 -9.03 17.49
CA TYR A 139 23.65 -7.70 17.89
C TYR A 139 24.05 -6.68 16.82
N TYR A 140 23.12 -5.79 16.50
CA TYR A 140 23.30 -4.80 15.46
C TYR A 140 22.89 -3.41 15.96
N ILE A 141 23.46 -2.39 15.32
CA ILE A 141 23.14 -0.98 15.56
C ILE A 141 22.80 -0.33 14.21
N LEU A 142 21.66 0.36 14.15
CA LEU A 142 21.45 1.45 13.20
C LEU A 142 21.80 2.77 13.89
N ASN A 143 22.91 3.39 13.48
CA ASN A 143 23.37 4.67 13.99
C ASN A 143 23.00 5.78 12.99
N ILE A 144 22.20 6.73 13.45
CA ILE A 144 21.88 7.95 12.71
C ILE A 144 22.52 9.11 13.46
N ASN A 145 23.43 9.85 12.82
CA ASN A 145 24.06 11.01 13.44
C ASN A 145 24.36 12.10 12.42
N ARG A 146 23.60 13.22 12.45
CA ARG A 146 23.84 14.40 11.61
C ARG A 146 24.00 14.08 10.11
N GLY A 147 23.20 13.14 9.62
CA GLY A 147 23.20 12.71 8.21
C GLY A 147 24.16 11.60 7.86
N ILE A 148 24.96 11.14 8.82
CA ILE A 148 25.61 9.84 8.75
C ILE A 148 24.56 8.78 9.12
N VAL A 149 24.51 7.72 8.33
CA VAL A 149 23.64 6.55 8.52
C VAL A 149 24.53 5.33 8.41
N GLU A 150 24.65 4.58 9.48
CA GLU A 150 25.49 3.37 9.53
C GLU A 150 24.68 2.21 10.08
N LEU A 151 24.79 1.06 9.41
CA LEU A 151 24.23 -0.19 9.88
C LEU A 151 25.41 -1.13 10.18
N ILE A 152 25.57 -1.53 11.43
CA ILE A 152 26.80 -2.15 11.93
C ILE A 152 26.48 -3.37 12.80
N GLU A 153 27.24 -4.46 12.65
CA GLU A 153 27.28 -5.53 13.65
C GLU A 153 28.12 -5.07 14.87
N LEU A 154 27.52 -5.11 16.06
CA LEU A 154 28.07 -4.54 17.29
C LEU A 154 29.45 -5.09 17.65
N LYS A 155 29.68 -6.40 17.48
CA LYS A 155 30.91 -7.08 17.90
C LYS A 155 32.07 -6.80 16.95
N SER A 156 31.87 -7.04 15.66
CA SER A 156 32.92 -6.86 14.63
C SER A 156 33.13 -5.40 14.24
N ARG A 157 32.12 -4.55 14.45
CA ARG A 157 32.05 -3.17 13.97
C ARG A 157 32.10 -3.04 12.45
N LEU A 158 31.81 -4.11 11.73
CA LEU A 158 31.70 -4.11 10.29
C LEU A 158 30.34 -3.57 9.86
N GLN A 159 30.36 -2.79 8.78
CA GLN A 159 29.15 -2.33 8.12
C GLN A 159 28.44 -3.53 7.48
N ILE A 160 27.12 -3.57 7.60
CA ILE A 160 26.26 -4.62 7.05
C ILE A 160 25.28 -4.03 6.03
N ASP A 161 24.75 -4.89 5.18
CA ASP A 161 23.72 -4.54 4.20
C ASP A 161 22.30 -4.62 4.82
N LEU A 162 21.29 -4.30 4.00
CA LEU A 162 19.89 -4.34 4.42
C LEU A 162 19.32 -5.75 4.60
N THR A 163 20.02 -6.81 4.16
CA THR A 163 19.55 -8.20 4.33
C THR A 163 19.60 -8.62 5.80
N GLU A 164 20.48 -7.99 6.58
CA GLU A 164 20.59 -8.13 8.04
C GLU A 164 19.77 -7.04 8.77
N PHE A 165 18.83 -6.37 8.08
CA PHE A 165 17.86 -5.45 8.68
C PHE A 165 16.45 -6.05 8.67
N PHE A 166 15.59 -5.57 9.56
CA PHE A 166 14.20 -6.04 9.67
C PHE A 166 13.23 -5.09 8.97
N TYR A 167 12.07 -5.64 8.56
CA TYR A 167 10.98 -4.86 8.00
C TYR A 167 9.98 -4.43 9.09
N THR A 168 9.46 -3.20 9.00
CA THR A 168 8.50 -2.65 9.96
C THR A 168 7.15 -2.37 9.31
N SER A 169 6.07 -2.95 9.84
CA SER A 169 4.69 -2.57 9.49
C SER A 169 4.02 -1.89 10.67
N ILE A 170 3.63 -0.62 10.50
CA ILE A 170 2.96 0.16 11.54
C ILE A 170 1.48 0.29 11.20
N LEU A 171 0.64 -0.24 12.09
CA LEU A 171 -0.81 -0.13 12.05
C LEU A 171 -1.23 1.02 12.97
N ASN A 172 -1.40 2.20 12.39
CA ASN A 172 -1.72 3.40 13.14
C ASN A 172 -3.22 3.47 13.47
N TYR A 173 -3.58 3.03 14.67
CA TYR A 173 -4.92 3.19 15.22
C TYR A 173 -5.23 4.63 15.67
N SER A 174 -4.20 5.41 16.01
CA SER A 174 -4.34 6.82 16.39
C SER A 174 -4.36 7.70 15.15
N ILE A 175 -5.55 7.90 14.57
CA ILE A 175 -5.70 8.61 13.29
C ILE A 175 -5.15 10.05 13.32
N HIS A 176 -5.08 10.69 14.49
CA HIS A 176 -4.50 12.03 14.65
C HIS A 176 -2.96 12.04 14.61
N SER A 177 -2.31 10.92 14.93
CA SER A 177 -0.85 10.82 14.90
C SER A 177 -0.34 10.83 13.46
N PHE A 178 0.93 11.24 13.27
CA PHE A 178 1.62 11.26 11.96
C PHE A 178 0.97 12.17 10.91
N ASN A 179 0.32 13.26 11.32
CA ASN A 179 -0.10 14.28 10.37
C ASN A 179 1.13 15.02 9.84
N SER A 180 1.29 15.11 8.52
CA SER A 180 2.46 15.76 7.92
C SER A 180 2.52 17.27 8.14
N SER A 181 1.40 17.93 8.51
CA SER A 181 1.41 19.33 8.96
C SER A 181 2.15 19.50 10.28
N GLU A 182 2.22 18.47 11.11
CA GLU A 182 2.89 18.49 12.42
C GLU A 182 4.26 17.80 12.35
N ALA A 183 4.30 16.58 11.81
CA ALA A 183 5.51 15.77 11.71
C ALA A 183 6.49 16.29 10.65
N GLY A 184 5.97 16.94 9.60
CA GLY A 184 6.71 17.36 8.41
C GLY A 184 6.34 16.53 7.18
N GLN A 185 6.56 17.10 5.99
CA GLN A 185 6.16 16.50 4.70
C GLN A 185 6.82 15.14 4.41
N TRP A 186 7.93 14.82 5.06
CA TRP A 186 8.62 13.54 4.90
C TRP A 186 7.74 12.34 5.25
N ILE A 187 6.82 12.48 6.22
CA ILE A 187 6.00 11.34 6.68
C ILE A 187 4.95 10.91 5.65
N ASP A 188 4.47 11.84 4.82
CA ASP A 188 3.58 11.53 3.69
C ASP A 188 4.24 10.59 2.68
N LYS A 189 5.58 10.61 2.63
CA LYS A 189 6.40 9.71 1.82
C LYS A 189 6.58 8.33 2.46
N LEU A 190 5.96 8.03 3.60
CA LEU A 190 5.92 6.67 4.18
C LEU A 190 4.54 6.02 4.09
N PHE A 191 3.49 6.82 3.81
CA PHE A 191 2.15 6.31 3.48
C PHE A 191 2.07 5.89 2.01
N HIS A 192 3.07 5.13 1.55
CA HIS A 192 3.15 4.72 0.16
C HIS A 192 2.35 3.46 -0.10
N LYS A 193 1.85 3.39 -1.34
CA LYS A 193 1.05 2.26 -1.79
C LYS A 193 1.98 1.13 -2.30
N ASN A 194 3.19 1.47 -2.78
CA ASN A 194 4.01 0.57 -3.63
C ASN A 194 5.40 1.12 -3.92
N ASP A 195 6.28 0.87 -2.97
CA ASP A 195 7.72 0.80 -3.04
C ASP A 195 8.22 -0.63 -3.34
N SER A 196 7.34 -1.54 -3.75
CA SER A 196 7.60 -2.98 -3.84
C SER A 196 8.12 -3.57 -2.53
N TYR A 197 7.71 -3.01 -1.37
CA TYR A 197 8.16 -3.43 -0.03
C TYR A 197 9.67 -3.30 0.20
N GLN A 198 10.34 -2.46 -0.58
CA GLN A 198 11.77 -2.24 -0.46
C GLN A 198 12.13 -1.23 0.65
N ILE A 199 11.21 -0.33 1.04
CA ILE A 199 11.44 0.57 2.17
C ILE A 199 11.15 -0.21 3.46
N PRO A 200 12.09 -0.28 4.41
CA PRO A 200 11.96 -1.09 5.62
C PRO A 200 10.91 -0.59 6.63
N VAL A 201 10.03 0.33 6.25
CA VAL A 201 8.88 0.77 7.05
C VAL A 201 7.68 1.13 6.17
N VAL A 202 6.50 0.66 6.56
CA VAL A 202 5.22 1.06 5.97
C VAL A 202 4.22 1.51 7.04
N LEU A 203 3.52 2.61 6.78
CA LEU A 203 2.47 3.14 7.65
C LEU A 203 1.08 2.84 7.06
N ASN A 204 0.18 2.27 7.88
CA ASN A 204 -1.20 1.98 7.51
C ASN A 204 -2.18 2.62 8.54
N PRO A 205 -3.39 3.04 8.15
CA PRO A 205 -3.93 3.03 6.79
C PRO A 205 -3.23 4.05 5.87
N LYS A 206 -3.33 3.85 4.56
CA LYS A 206 -2.74 4.77 3.59
C LYS A 206 -3.39 6.15 3.75
N ARG A 207 -2.55 7.19 3.78
CA ARG A 207 -2.97 8.58 3.73
C ARG A 207 -2.57 9.20 2.41
N GLU A 208 -3.48 9.96 1.82
CA GLU A 208 -3.19 10.72 0.61
C GLU A 208 -2.65 12.10 0.98
N ALA A 209 -1.59 12.50 0.29
CA ALA A 209 -1.02 13.84 0.36
C ALA A 209 -1.48 14.63 -0.87
N GLY A 210 -2.07 15.80 -0.65
CA GLY A 210 -2.54 16.72 -1.69
C GLY A 210 -2.55 18.15 -1.17
N ASN A 211 -3.59 18.94 -1.50
CA ASN A 211 -3.79 20.25 -0.86
C ASN A 211 -4.03 20.15 0.66
N TYR A 212 -4.37 18.95 1.14
CA TYR A 212 -4.57 18.64 2.55
C TYR A 212 -3.72 17.41 2.91
N SER A 213 -3.10 17.44 4.08
CA SER A 213 -2.34 16.33 4.64
C SER A 213 -3.25 15.33 5.35
N GLY A 214 -2.90 14.04 5.29
CA GLY A 214 -3.51 13.03 6.15
C GLY A 214 -4.91 12.54 5.75
N ILE A 215 -5.34 12.71 4.49
CA ILE A 215 -6.67 12.24 4.06
C ILE A 215 -6.68 10.71 3.99
N ILE A 216 -7.60 10.08 4.72
CA ILE A 216 -7.88 8.64 4.63
C ILE A 216 -9.09 8.43 3.72
N ASP A 217 -8.90 7.79 2.57
CA ASP A 217 -10.01 7.35 1.73
C ASP A 217 -10.56 6.01 2.24
N ILE A 218 -11.56 6.10 3.12
CA ILE A 218 -12.19 4.93 3.75
C ILE A 218 -12.80 3.97 2.72
N ASN A 219 -13.26 4.48 1.57
CA ASN A 219 -13.85 3.64 0.53
C ASN A 219 -12.77 2.86 -0.22
N ASN A 220 -11.62 3.49 -0.49
CA ASN A 220 -10.48 2.78 -1.03
C ASN A 220 -9.89 1.77 -0.02
N GLU A 221 -9.82 2.10 1.27
CA GLU A 221 -9.41 1.14 2.32
C GLU A 221 -10.37 -0.06 2.39
N ASN A 222 -11.68 0.17 2.36
CA ASN A 222 -12.67 -0.90 2.28
C ASN A 222 -12.44 -1.76 1.02
N TYR A 223 -12.22 -1.16 -0.14
CA TYR A 223 -11.92 -1.92 -1.36
C TYR A 223 -10.65 -2.80 -1.20
N LEU A 224 -9.57 -2.25 -0.63
CA LEU A 224 -8.33 -2.98 -0.40
C LEU A 224 -8.54 -4.13 0.59
N LEU A 225 -9.33 -3.92 1.65
CA LEU A 225 -9.72 -4.97 2.57
C LEU A 225 -10.37 -6.14 1.84
N HIS A 226 -11.39 -5.90 1.00
CA HIS A 226 -12.11 -6.99 0.33
C HIS A 226 -11.14 -7.82 -0.52
N GLN A 227 -10.21 -7.16 -1.22
CA GLN A 227 -9.19 -7.84 -2.02
C GLN A 227 -8.26 -8.71 -1.15
N ARG A 228 -7.81 -8.18 0.00
CA ARG A 228 -6.98 -8.91 0.97
C ARG A 228 -7.72 -10.08 1.59
N LEU A 229 -8.99 -9.89 1.92
CA LEU A 229 -9.80 -10.92 2.56
C LEU A 229 -10.09 -12.06 1.59
N ILE A 230 -10.41 -11.77 0.32
CA ILE A 230 -10.57 -12.81 -0.70
C ILE A 230 -9.26 -13.58 -0.90
N SER A 231 -8.11 -12.89 -0.98
CA SER A 231 -6.83 -13.58 -1.16
C SER A 231 -6.48 -14.52 -0.02
N ILE A 232 -6.85 -14.14 1.20
CA ILE A 232 -6.71 -14.99 2.39
C ILE A 232 -7.68 -16.17 2.34
N LEU A 233 -8.96 -15.94 2.06
CA LEU A 233 -9.99 -16.99 2.03
C LEU A 233 -9.77 -18.02 0.93
N VAL A 234 -9.21 -17.61 -0.22
CA VAL A 234 -8.85 -18.56 -1.28
C VAL A 234 -7.70 -19.46 -0.85
N LYS A 235 -6.69 -18.91 -0.15
CA LYS A 235 -5.58 -19.69 0.42
C LYS A 235 -6.02 -20.58 1.59
N ASN A 236 -6.93 -20.10 2.42
CA ASN A 236 -7.41 -20.80 3.60
C ASN A 236 -8.94 -20.66 3.76
N GLN A 237 -9.68 -21.58 3.12
CA GLN A 237 -11.15 -21.57 3.08
C GLN A 237 -11.82 -21.82 4.44
N PHE A 238 -11.08 -22.41 5.38
CA PHE A 238 -11.58 -22.71 6.72
C PHE A 238 -11.20 -21.61 7.72
N LEU A 239 -10.64 -20.49 7.26
CA LEU A 239 -10.32 -19.38 8.15
C LEU A 239 -11.62 -18.81 8.73
N SER A 240 -11.85 -19.09 10.01
CA SER A 240 -12.84 -18.40 10.81
C SER A 240 -12.39 -16.96 10.98
N ILE A 241 -13.10 -16.02 10.35
CA ILE A 241 -12.75 -14.59 10.41
C ILE A 241 -12.94 -14.05 11.84
N THR A 242 -13.90 -14.61 12.57
CA THR A 242 -14.13 -14.48 14.02
C THR A 242 -14.57 -15.83 14.58
N GLU A 243 -14.72 -15.97 15.91
CA GLU A 243 -15.09 -17.21 16.61
C GLU A 243 -16.34 -17.92 16.06
N ASN A 244 -17.21 -17.24 15.29
CA ASN A 244 -18.46 -17.80 14.76
C ASN A 244 -18.75 -17.53 13.26
N LEU A 245 -17.85 -16.89 12.50
CA LEU A 245 -18.17 -16.42 11.14
C LEU A 245 -17.24 -17.04 10.10
N ILE A 246 -17.74 -18.08 9.44
CA ILE A 246 -17.13 -18.76 8.30
C ILE A 246 -17.77 -18.19 7.02
N VAL A 247 -16.95 -17.73 6.09
CA VAL A 247 -17.42 -17.36 4.76
C VAL A 247 -17.72 -18.63 3.99
N ASP A 248 -18.96 -18.76 3.51
CA ASP A 248 -19.40 -19.88 2.69
C ASP A 248 -19.23 -19.54 1.19
N HIS A 249 -19.68 -18.34 0.81
CA HIS A 249 -19.59 -17.83 -0.55
C HIS A 249 -19.46 -16.32 -0.58
N ILE A 250 -19.05 -15.80 -1.73
CA ILE A 250 -19.00 -14.37 -2.02
C ILE A 250 -20.17 -14.01 -2.92
N LYS A 251 -20.85 -12.91 -2.61
CA LYS A 251 -21.86 -12.32 -3.47
C LYS A 251 -21.29 -11.15 -4.26
N LEU A 252 -21.44 -11.18 -5.58
CA LEU A 252 -20.95 -10.15 -6.51
C LEU A 252 -22.12 -9.32 -7.05
N LYS A 253 -22.11 -8.02 -6.82
CA LYS A 253 -23.12 -7.10 -7.36
C LYS A 253 -22.46 -6.10 -8.30
N LEU A 254 -22.93 -5.98 -9.54
CA LEU A 254 -22.43 -4.94 -10.45
C LEU A 254 -22.71 -3.55 -9.87
N LYS A 255 -21.66 -2.72 -9.85
CA LYS A 255 -21.75 -1.30 -9.52
C LYS A 255 -22.31 -0.53 -10.69
N ASP A 256 -22.87 0.63 -10.38
CA ASP A 256 -23.10 1.66 -11.39
C ASP A 256 -21.80 2.01 -12.13
N SER A 257 -21.92 2.10 -13.45
CA SER A 257 -20.82 2.52 -14.31
C SER A 257 -20.44 3.97 -14.00
N ARG A 258 -19.19 4.32 -14.28
CA ARG A 258 -18.71 5.69 -14.06
C ARG A 258 -19.52 6.67 -14.91
N SER A 259 -20.05 7.71 -14.28
CA SER A 259 -20.65 8.82 -15.01
C SER A 259 -19.63 9.48 -15.92
N PHE A 260 -20.06 9.90 -17.10
CA PHE A 260 -19.22 10.67 -18.01
C PHE A 260 -19.99 11.85 -18.60
N THR A 261 -19.24 12.82 -19.11
CA THR A 261 -19.75 13.97 -19.86
C THR A 261 -19.08 13.96 -21.22
N ILE A 262 -19.85 14.23 -22.27
CA ILE A 262 -19.32 14.35 -23.63
C ILE A 262 -19.34 15.80 -24.11
N LEU A 263 -18.42 16.12 -25.00
CA LEU A 263 -18.42 17.32 -25.85
C LEU A 263 -18.49 16.87 -27.30
N ASN A 264 -19.58 17.24 -27.97
CA ASN A 264 -19.69 17.05 -29.41
C ASN A 264 -19.24 18.34 -30.12
N THR A 265 -18.09 18.28 -30.80
CA THR A 265 -17.53 19.42 -31.54
C THR A 265 -18.17 19.62 -32.91
N ASN A 266 -18.91 18.63 -33.43
CA ASN A 266 -19.53 18.69 -34.76
C ASN A 266 -20.85 19.48 -34.77
N SER A 267 -21.48 19.67 -33.60
CA SER A 267 -22.74 20.41 -33.44
C SER A 267 -22.61 21.43 -32.32
N GLU A 268 -22.28 22.68 -32.66
CA GLU A 268 -22.27 23.85 -31.73
C GLU A 268 -21.62 23.61 -30.35
N LYS A 269 -20.58 22.77 -30.26
CA LYS A 269 -19.91 22.43 -28.99
C LYS A 269 -20.91 22.03 -27.88
N LYS A 270 -21.86 21.16 -28.17
CA LYS A 270 -22.86 20.70 -27.20
C LYS A 270 -22.25 19.78 -26.13
N ILE A 271 -22.41 20.16 -24.87
CA ILE A 271 -21.99 19.36 -23.72
C ILE A 271 -23.17 18.57 -23.16
N THR A 272 -23.03 17.25 -23.02
CA THR A 272 -24.08 16.37 -22.50
C THR A 272 -23.55 15.49 -21.37
N LYS A 273 -24.23 15.50 -20.21
CA LYS A 273 -23.86 14.71 -19.03
C LYS A 273 -24.68 13.42 -18.93
N PHE A 274 -24.00 12.29 -18.76
CA PHE A 274 -24.59 10.96 -18.56
C PHE A 274 -24.49 10.55 -17.08
N GLY A 275 -25.32 11.18 -16.24
CA GLY A 275 -25.31 11.01 -14.79
C GLY A 275 -26.07 9.79 -14.25
N SER A 276 -27.13 9.34 -14.91
CA SER A 276 -27.93 8.17 -14.52
C SER A 276 -27.47 6.89 -15.24
N GLU A 277 -27.51 5.74 -14.57
CA GLU A 277 -27.10 4.44 -15.14
C GLU A 277 -27.89 4.08 -16.40
N LYS A 278 -29.22 4.23 -16.39
CA LYS A 278 -30.10 3.96 -17.54
C LYS A 278 -29.67 4.72 -18.80
N ARG A 279 -29.36 6.01 -18.67
CA ARG A 279 -28.86 6.79 -19.82
C ARG A 279 -27.50 6.28 -20.32
N ARG A 280 -26.61 5.82 -19.43
CA ARG A 280 -25.31 5.27 -19.84
C ARG A 280 -25.50 3.96 -20.60
N SER A 281 -26.33 3.05 -20.11
CA SER A 281 -26.58 1.76 -20.77
C SER A 281 -27.18 1.95 -22.17
N GLU A 282 -28.13 2.87 -22.32
CA GLU A 282 -28.83 3.12 -23.59
C GLU A 282 -27.98 3.87 -24.63
N ASN A 283 -27.02 4.70 -24.20
CA ASN A 283 -26.38 5.67 -25.10
C ASN A 283 -24.87 5.48 -25.27
N PHE A 284 -24.17 4.77 -24.38
CA PHE A 284 -22.70 4.75 -24.37
C PHE A 284 -22.09 4.39 -25.72
N PHE A 285 -22.52 3.29 -26.34
CA PHE A 285 -21.98 2.88 -27.63
C PHE A 285 -22.34 3.82 -28.78
N ASN A 286 -23.50 4.49 -28.71
CA ASN A 286 -23.92 5.46 -29.72
C ASN A 286 -23.10 6.75 -29.67
N VAL A 287 -22.57 7.10 -28.50
CA VAL A 287 -21.78 8.33 -28.31
C VAL A 287 -20.27 8.08 -28.26
N LEU A 288 -19.83 6.83 -28.25
CA LEU A 288 -18.42 6.46 -28.26
C LEU A 288 -17.87 6.57 -29.68
N GLU A 289 -17.47 7.78 -30.06
CA GLU A 289 -16.81 8.09 -31.32
C GLU A 289 -15.53 8.89 -31.09
N ASP A 290 -14.52 8.73 -31.95
CA ASP A 290 -13.19 9.31 -31.74
C ASP A 290 -13.18 10.84 -31.80
N GLN A 291 -14.12 11.43 -32.54
CA GLN A 291 -14.36 12.87 -32.63
C GLN A 291 -15.17 13.43 -31.45
N ILE A 292 -15.67 12.59 -30.54
CA ILE A 292 -16.40 13.03 -29.35
C ILE A 292 -15.45 13.04 -28.16
N GLY A 293 -15.36 14.19 -27.49
CA GLY A 293 -14.52 14.35 -26.31
C GLY A 293 -15.22 13.84 -25.05
N PHE A 294 -14.56 13.07 -24.21
CA PHE A 294 -15.10 12.51 -22.96
C PHE A 294 -14.42 13.08 -21.71
N ILE A 295 -15.19 13.17 -20.63
CA ILE A 295 -14.72 13.44 -19.27
C ILE A 295 -15.29 12.39 -18.34
N PHE A 296 -14.46 11.80 -17.49
CA PHE A 296 -14.89 10.83 -16.47
C PHE A 296 -14.80 11.37 -15.03
N THR A 297 -14.25 12.57 -14.81
CA THR A 297 -14.08 13.20 -13.49
C THR A 297 -14.66 14.60 -13.48
N THR A 298 -15.37 14.97 -12.41
CA THR A 298 -15.88 16.33 -12.24
C THR A 298 -14.84 17.20 -11.56
N LYS A 299 -14.34 18.20 -12.31
CA LYS A 299 -13.57 19.39 -11.88
C LYS A 299 -12.32 19.13 -11.03
N LEU A 300 -11.15 19.28 -11.67
CA LEU A 300 -9.95 19.79 -11.00
C LEU A 300 -9.88 21.31 -11.25
N ALA A 301 -9.23 22.06 -10.36
CA ALA A 301 -8.95 23.47 -10.61
C ALA A 301 -8.14 23.62 -11.92
N GLY A 302 -8.62 24.44 -12.86
CA GLY A 302 -8.01 24.62 -14.18
C GLY A 302 -9.00 24.45 -15.34
N LYS A 303 -8.47 24.32 -16.56
CA LYS A 303 -9.28 24.05 -17.77
C LYS A 303 -9.85 22.63 -17.70
N THR A 304 -11.05 22.47 -18.24
CA THR A 304 -11.70 21.16 -18.28
C THR A 304 -11.11 20.34 -19.43
N LYS A 305 -10.60 19.15 -19.12
CA LYS A 305 -9.89 18.27 -20.06
C LYS A 305 -10.83 17.28 -20.73
N PHE A 306 -11.02 17.40 -22.03
CA PHE A 306 -11.78 16.44 -22.85
C PHE A 306 -10.83 15.49 -23.57
N TYR A 307 -11.08 14.19 -23.44
CA TYR A 307 -10.31 13.13 -24.08
C TYR A 307 -11.03 12.60 -25.32
N PHE A 308 -10.41 12.75 -26.48
CA PHE A 308 -10.88 12.23 -27.77
C PHE A 308 -10.28 10.83 -28.02
N ASN A 309 -10.42 10.29 -29.23
CA ASN A 309 -9.83 9.01 -29.67
C ASN A 309 -10.15 7.78 -28.80
N LEU A 310 -11.21 7.82 -28.01
CA LEU A 310 -11.50 6.76 -27.04
C LEU A 310 -12.08 5.49 -27.66
N LYS A 311 -12.74 5.58 -28.83
CA LYS A 311 -13.26 4.39 -29.52
C LYS A 311 -12.12 3.56 -30.08
N SER A 312 -11.16 4.19 -30.75
CA SER A 312 -9.95 3.52 -31.25
C SER A 312 -9.08 3.02 -30.10
N LEU A 313 -8.89 3.81 -29.04
CA LEU A 313 -8.17 3.38 -27.83
C LEU A 313 -8.77 2.10 -27.24
N LEU A 314 -10.08 2.05 -27.02
CA LEU A 314 -10.76 0.88 -26.45
C LEU A 314 -10.62 -0.33 -27.38
N THR A 315 -10.83 -0.13 -28.68
CA THR A 315 -10.74 -1.19 -29.69
C THR A 315 -9.35 -1.82 -29.69
N GLU A 316 -8.32 -0.99 -29.76
CA GLU A 316 -6.93 -1.45 -29.81
C GLU A 316 -6.50 -2.09 -28.48
N PHE A 317 -6.92 -1.53 -27.34
CA PHE A 317 -6.71 -2.16 -26.04
C PHE A 317 -7.30 -3.57 -25.99
N LYS A 318 -8.58 -3.72 -26.37
CA LYS A 318 -9.25 -5.03 -26.34
C LYS A 318 -8.61 -6.01 -27.33
N LYS A 319 -8.18 -5.56 -28.51
CA LYS A 319 -7.44 -6.41 -29.47
C LYS A 319 -6.09 -6.85 -28.91
N ARG A 320 -5.31 -5.92 -28.34
CA ARG A 320 -3.97 -6.18 -27.82
C ARG A 320 -3.93 -7.25 -26.72
N PHE A 321 -4.99 -7.34 -25.92
CA PHE A 321 -5.15 -8.33 -24.85
C PHE A 321 -6.07 -9.50 -25.21
N GLU A 322 -6.45 -9.62 -26.49
CA GLU A 322 -7.26 -10.73 -27.01
C GLU A 322 -8.65 -10.86 -26.35
N ILE A 323 -9.23 -9.74 -25.92
CA ILE A 323 -10.57 -9.69 -25.29
C ILE A 323 -11.63 -9.00 -26.18
N TYR A 324 -11.27 -8.64 -27.42
CA TYR A 324 -12.17 -7.94 -28.34
C TYR A 324 -13.37 -8.79 -28.80
N HIS A 325 -13.17 -10.10 -28.96
CA HIS A 325 -14.19 -11.02 -29.45
C HIS A 325 -15.13 -11.55 -28.35
N ILE A 326 -14.82 -11.28 -27.09
CA ILE A 326 -15.57 -11.77 -25.93
C ILE A 326 -16.68 -10.77 -25.59
N SER A 327 -17.93 -11.24 -25.57
CA SER A 327 -19.09 -10.41 -25.22
C SER A 327 -19.55 -10.68 -23.78
N LEU A 328 -19.77 -9.60 -23.03
CA LEU A 328 -20.34 -9.65 -21.67
C LEU A 328 -21.85 -9.39 -21.67
N GLY A 329 -22.51 -9.56 -22.82
CA GLY A 329 -23.93 -9.26 -22.99
C GLY A 329 -24.26 -7.79 -22.72
N THR A 330 -25.41 -7.54 -22.08
CA THR A 330 -25.94 -6.19 -21.82
C THR A 330 -25.07 -5.36 -20.89
N GLU A 331 -24.19 -5.99 -20.10
CA GLU A 331 -23.37 -5.31 -19.09
C GLU A 331 -22.00 -4.84 -19.63
N GLN A 332 -21.68 -5.16 -20.89
CA GLN A 332 -20.39 -4.83 -21.50
C GLN A 332 -20.01 -3.35 -21.39
N TYR A 333 -20.98 -2.45 -21.55
CA TYR A 333 -20.76 -1.01 -21.47
C TYR A 333 -20.15 -0.58 -20.11
N ARG A 334 -20.48 -1.27 -19.01
CA ARG A 334 -19.94 -0.93 -17.68
C ARG A 334 -18.43 -1.14 -17.62
N PHE A 335 -17.97 -2.25 -18.19
CA PHE A 335 -16.55 -2.61 -18.24
C PHE A 335 -15.80 -1.74 -19.24
N ASP A 336 -16.40 -1.45 -20.40
CA ASP A 336 -15.78 -0.60 -21.43
C ASP A 336 -15.62 0.86 -20.93
N ILE A 337 -16.64 1.42 -20.27
CA ILE A 337 -16.54 2.70 -19.55
C ILE A 337 -15.43 2.66 -18.51
N TYR A 338 -15.35 1.56 -17.74
CA TYR A 338 -14.35 1.42 -16.68
C TYR A 338 -12.92 1.38 -17.23
N ILE A 339 -12.67 0.63 -18.32
CA ILE A 339 -11.38 0.58 -19.01
C ILE A 339 -10.96 1.99 -19.43
N LEU A 340 -11.82 2.71 -20.15
CA LEU A 340 -11.54 4.07 -20.63
C LEU A 340 -11.25 5.04 -19.48
N TYR A 341 -12.15 5.08 -18.49
CA TYR A 341 -11.95 5.88 -17.28
C TYR A 341 -10.61 5.57 -16.61
N LYS A 342 -10.28 4.29 -16.48
CA LYS A 342 -9.11 3.86 -15.71
C LYS A 342 -7.82 4.17 -16.45
N ILE A 343 -7.77 3.99 -17.78
CA ILE A 343 -6.64 4.41 -18.63
C ILE A 343 -6.42 5.92 -18.50
N VAL A 344 -7.45 6.73 -18.70
CA VAL A 344 -7.37 8.20 -18.56
C VAL A 344 -6.88 8.58 -17.16
N SER A 345 -7.47 8.01 -16.11
CA SER A 345 -7.07 8.28 -14.74
C SER A 345 -5.63 7.86 -14.44
N ILE A 346 -5.11 6.81 -15.06
CA ILE A 346 -3.71 6.39 -14.89
C ILE A 346 -2.78 7.41 -15.55
N CYS A 347 -3.07 7.80 -16.79
CA CYS A 347 -2.30 8.78 -17.52
C CYS A 347 -2.23 10.14 -16.82
N GLU A 348 -3.32 10.58 -16.17
CA GLU A 348 -3.33 11.83 -15.41
C GLU A 348 -2.51 11.77 -14.11
N LYS A 349 -2.68 10.68 -13.34
CA LYS A 349 -2.17 10.58 -11.97
C LYS A 349 -0.70 10.20 -11.90
N TYR A 350 -0.24 9.28 -12.75
CA TYR A 350 1.08 8.68 -12.62
C TYR A 350 2.08 9.31 -13.58
N HIS A 351 3.17 9.86 -13.05
CA HIS A 351 4.21 10.54 -13.82
C HIS A 351 4.73 9.68 -14.98
N SER A 352 4.95 8.38 -14.74
CA SER A 352 5.41 7.43 -15.77
C SER A 352 4.45 7.32 -16.96
N PHE A 353 3.16 7.58 -16.79
CA PHE A 353 2.13 7.50 -17.84
C PHE A 353 1.72 8.87 -18.40
N ARG A 354 2.13 9.99 -17.81
CA ARG A 354 1.77 11.34 -18.31
C ARG A 354 2.18 11.59 -19.75
N LYS A 355 3.30 11.03 -20.19
CA LYS A 355 3.76 11.12 -21.60
C LYS A 355 2.81 10.46 -22.61
N CYS A 356 1.85 9.66 -22.15
CA CYS A 356 0.82 9.08 -23.01
C CYS A 356 -0.27 10.11 -23.38
N ILE A 357 -0.38 11.22 -22.65
CA ILE A 357 -1.33 12.30 -22.97
C ILE A 357 -0.69 13.21 -24.02
N VAL A 358 -1.41 13.48 -25.11
CA VAL A 358 -0.99 14.42 -26.15
C VAL A 358 -2.03 15.54 -26.26
N GLU A 359 -1.59 16.80 -26.12
CA GLU A 359 -2.43 17.99 -26.32
C GLU A 359 -2.67 18.19 -27.82
N GLN A 360 -3.93 18.19 -28.24
CA GLN A 360 -4.34 18.53 -29.61
C GLN A 360 -4.67 20.01 -29.75
N GLY A 361 -5.06 20.65 -28.65
CA GLY A 361 -5.33 22.08 -28.60
C GLY A 361 -6.00 22.49 -27.31
N LYS A 362 -6.29 23.79 -27.20
CA LYS A 362 -6.99 24.37 -26.06
C LYS A 362 -7.74 25.62 -26.45
N ASP A 363 -8.82 25.90 -25.75
CA ASP A 363 -9.49 27.19 -25.78
C ASP A 363 -9.55 27.81 -24.38
N LYS A 364 -10.41 28.82 -24.18
CA LYS A 364 -10.52 29.55 -22.92
C LYS A 364 -10.87 28.63 -21.74
N ASN A 365 -11.73 27.63 -21.96
CA ASN A 365 -12.29 26.81 -20.89
C ASN A 365 -11.86 25.34 -20.97
N TYR A 366 -11.42 24.88 -22.14
CA TYR A 366 -11.22 23.47 -22.45
C TYR A 366 -9.81 23.16 -22.95
N GLU A 367 -9.31 21.99 -22.55
CA GLU A 367 -8.15 21.33 -23.16
C GLU A 367 -8.63 20.10 -23.93
N TYR A 368 -8.14 19.95 -25.14
CA TYR A 368 -8.49 18.84 -26.04
C TYR A 368 -7.30 17.90 -26.10
N LEU A 369 -7.48 16.69 -25.57
CA LEU A 369 -6.42 15.72 -25.34
C LEU A 369 -6.73 14.40 -26.04
N ILE A 370 -5.69 13.68 -26.43
CA ILE A 370 -5.79 12.27 -26.85
C ILE A 370 -4.85 11.41 -26.02
N ILE A 371 -5.10 10.11 -26.01
CA ILE A 371 -4.17 9.13 -25.46
C ILE A 371 -3.39 8.50 -26.61
N ASN A 372 -2.05 8.58 -26.55
CA ASN A 372 -1.17 7.79 -27.40
C ASN A 372 -1.27 6.31 -27.00
N THR A 373 -2.16 5.60 -27.70
CA THR A 373 -2.51 4.20 -27.45
C THR A 373 -1.30 3.28 -27.47
N ASN A 374 -0.46 3.35 -28.50
CA ASN A 374 0.71 2.49 -28.63
C ASN A 374 1.69 2.69 -27.48
N LEU A 375 1.95 3.94 -27.10
CA LEU A 375 2.82 4.24 -25.97
C LEU A 375 2.25 3.73 -24.65
N PHE A 376 0.93 3.87 -24.44
CA PHE A 376 0.27 3.33 -23.26
C PHE A 376 0.38 1.80 -23.20
N LEU A 377 0.05 1.09 -24.29
CA LEU A 377 0.09 -0.37 -24.36
C LEU A 377 1.50 -0.93 -24.18
N ASN A 378 2.52 -0.30 -24.78
CA ASN A 378 3.92 -0.69 -24.58
C ASN A 378 4.34 -0.55 -23.11
N LYS A 379 3.92 0.53 -22.46
CA LYS A 379 4.15 0.72 -21.01
C LYS A 379 3.34 -0.22 -20.14
N PHE A 380 2.20 -0.71 -20.64
CA PHE A 380 1.38 -1.68 -19.91
C PHE A 380 2.11 -3.02 -19.80
N ILE A 381 2.71 -3.49 -20.90
CA ILE A 381 3.31 -4.82 -20.99
C ILE A 381 4.66 -4.88 -20.28
N GLY A 382 5.46 -3.82 -20.38
CA GLY A 382 6.75 -3.76 -19.69
C GLY A 382 6.66 -3.45 -18.20
N ASN A 383 5.49 -3.56 -17.57
CA ASN A 383 5.27 -3.06 -16.21
C ASN A 383 4.37 -3.98 -15.35
N ASN A 384 4.98 -4.62 -14.35
CA ASN A 384 4.27 -5.45 -13.36
C ASN A 384 3.71 -4.64 -12.18
N SER A 385 3.64 -3.32 -12.28
CA SER A 385 3.14 -2.48 -11.21
C SER A 385 1.64 -2.66 -10.97
N HIS A 386 1.27 -2.73 -9.70
CA HIS A 386 -0.10 -2.61 -9.18
C HIS A 386 -0.91 -1.42 -9.76
N ILE A 387 -0.29 -0.41 -10.40
CA ILE A 387 -0.98 0.70 -11.09
C ILE A 387 -2.02 0.13 -12.08
N LEU A 388 -1.63 -0.96 -12.75
CA LEU A 388 -2.37 -1.63 -13.81
C LEU A 388 -3.24 -2.79 -13.30
N LEU A 389 -3.10 -3.20 -12.03
CA LEU A 389 -3.85 -4.30 -11.39
C LEU A 389 -5.34 -4.27 -11.73
N LYS A 390 -5.99 -3.11 -11.57
CA LYS A 390 -7.42 -2.97 -11.83
C LYS A 390 -7.80 -3.19 -13.31
N LEU A 391 -6.90 -2.89 -14.25
CA LEU A 391 -7.10 -3.20 -15.67
C LEU A 391 -6.80 -4.67 -15.96
N LYS A 392 -5.74 -5.24 -15.35
CA LYS A 392 -5.44 -6.67 -15.43
C LYS A 392 -6.61 -7.53 -14.91
N GLN A 393 -7.22 -7.16 -13.79
CA GLN A 393 -8.46 -7.76 -13.26
C GLN A 393 -9.61 -7.74 -14.27
N VAL A 394 -9.80 -6.64 -15.00
CA VAL A 394 -10.82 -6.57 -16.05
C VAL A 394 -10.45 -7.48 -17.22
N ILE A 395 -9.20 -7.48 -17.67
CA ILE A 395 -8.73 -8.36 -18.75
C ILE A 395 -8.94 -9.83 -18.38
N ASN A 396 -8.52 -10.24 -17.19
CA ASN A 396 -8.67 -11.62 -16.73
C ASN A 396 -10.15 -11.99 -16.51
N TYR A 397 -10.99 -11.06 -16.04
CA TYR A 397 -12.43 -11.26 -15.99
C TYR A 397 -13.01 -11.56 -17.39
N TYR A 398 -12.59 -10.84 -18.42
CA TYR A 398 -13.00 -11.14 -19.80
C TYR A 398 -12.52 -12.52 -20.25
N LYS A 399 -11.22 -12.82 -20.09
CA LYS A 399 -10.62 -14.09 -20.52
C LYS A 399 -11.28 -15.30 -19.85
N GLU A 400 -11.70 -15.14 -18.62
CA GLU A 400 -12.34 -16.18 -17.81
C GLU A 400 -13.87 -16.10 -17.83
N TYR A 401 -14.47 -15.24 -18.67
CA TYR A 401 -15.90 -14.94 -18.61
C TYR A 401 -16.75 -16.19 -18.83
N ASP A 402 -16.57 -16.88 -19.94
CA ASP A 402 -17.36 -18.07 -20.26
C ASP A 402 -17.11 -19.24 -19.30
N ARG A 403 -15.87 -19.39 -18.81
CA ARG A 403 -15.49 -20.49 -17.92
C ARG A 403 -15.96 -20.28 -16.48
N ILE A 404 -15.73 -19.08 -15.94
CA ILE A 404 -15.89 -18.81 -14.51
C ILE A 404 -17.10 -17.93 -14.26
N TRP A 405 -17.28 -16.83 -15.01
CA TRP A 405 -18.16 -15.73 -14.59
C TRP A 405 -19.57 -15.76 -15.18
N ARG A 406 -19.78 -16.40 -16.33
CA ARG A 406 -21.04 -16.37 -17.09
C ARG A 406 -22.21 -17.00 -16.35
N ASN A 407 -21.95 -18.04 -15.56
CA ASN A 407 -22.97 -18.80 -14.82
C ASN A 407 -22.97 -18.50 -13.31
N VAL A 408 -22.22 -17.49 -12.87
CA VAL A 408 -22.24 -17.07 -11.46
C VAL A 408 -23.48 -16.22 -11.29
N ASP A 409 -24.51 -16.79 -10.66
CA ASP A 409 -25.76 -16.10 -10.27
C ASP A 409 -25.52 -15.06 -9.17
N GLN A 410 -24.49 -14.24 -9.33
CA GLN A 410 -23.97 -13.33 -8.33
C GLN A 410 -23.52 -14.03 -7.03
N LYS A 411 -23.54 -15.37 -6.93
CA LYS A 411 -23.02 -16.16 -5.80
C LYS A 411 -21.86 -17.04 -6.26
N LEU A 412 -20.69 -16.82 -5.70
CA LEU A 412 -19.47 -17.55 -6.01
C LEU A 412 -18.99 -18.31 -4.78
N SER A 413 -19.05 -19.63 -4.81
CA SER A 413 -18.51 -20.46 -3.73
C SER A 413 -16.99 -20.27 -3.62
N LEU A 414 -16.45 -20.42 -2.41
CA LEU A 414 -15.00 -20.35 -2.22
C LEU A 414 -14.26 -21.48 -2.96
N SER A 415 -14.91 -22.62 -3.22
CA SER A 415 -14.34 -23.73 -4.00
C SER A 415 -14.11 -23.37 -5.46
N HIS A 416 -15.04 -22.66 -6.12
CA HIS A 416 -14.81 -22.18 -7.49
C HIS A 416 -13.68 -21.14 -7.56
N LEU A 417 -13.48 -20.34 -6.51
CA LEU A 417 -12.31 -19.46 -6.45
C LEU A 417 -10.98 -20.21 -6.33
N LYS A 418 -10.97 -21.44 -5.78
CA LYS A 418 -9.80 -22.33 -5.84
C LYS A 418 -9.60 -22.93 -7.23
N GLU A 419 -10.57 -22.97 -8.13
CA GLU A 419 -10.29 -23.43 -9.51
C GLU A 419 -9.42 -22.42 -10.28
N ILE A 420 -9.33 -21.18 -9.77
CA ILE A 420 -8.38 -20.15 -10.21
C ILE A 420 -6.95 -20.46 -9.68
N GLN A 421 -6.78 -21.47 -8.80
CA GLN A 421 -5.55 -21.84 -8.09
C GLN A 421 -4.36 -22.35 -8.93
N PRO A 422 -4.51 -22.98 -10.11
CA PRO A 422 -3.35 -23.48 -10.86
C PRO A 422 -2.42 -22.38 -11.39
N ILE A 423 -2.83 -21.11 -11.31
CA ILE A 423 -2.11 -19.93 -11.85
C ILE A 423 -1.40 -19.14 -10.71
N ILE A 424 -1.50 -19.59 -9.45
CA ILE A 424 -1.13 -18.86 -8.22
C ILE A 424 0.34 -19.04 -7.86
N ASN A 425 1.28 -18.61 -8.70
CA ASN A 425 2.64 -18.40 -8.18
C ASN A 425 3.11 -16.95 -8.19
N GLU A 426 2.59 -16.03 -9.03
CA GLU A 426 3.02 -14.61 -8.94
C GLU A 426 1.92 -13.54 -9.16
N GLU A 427 0.76 -13.85 -9.77
CA GLU A 427 -0.25 -12.81 -10.16
C GLU A 427 -1.69 -13.03 -9.63
N PHE A 428 -1.91 -13.71 -8.49
CA PHE A 428 -3.28 -14.00 -7.99
C PHE A 428 -4.22 -12.80 -7.90
N LEU A 429 -3.70 -11.63 -7.48
CA LEU A 429 -4.51 -10.41 -7.36
C LEU A 429 -5.09 -9.97 -8.71
N ASP A 430 -4.43 -10.27 -9.82
CA ASP A 430 -4.87 -9.92 -11.17
C ASP A 430 -6.09 -10.76 -11.61
N HIS A 431 -6.42 -11.86 -10.93
CA HIS A 431 -7.57 -12.73 -11.27
C HIS A 431 -8.78 -12.51 -10.34
N LEU A 432 -8.66 -11.62 -9.34
CA LEU A 432 -9.78 -11.28 -8.47
C LEU A 432 -10.90 -10.55 -9.21
N PRO A 433 -12.15 -10.60 -8.69
CA PRO A 433 -13.26 -9.86 -9.28
C PRO A 433 -12.89 -8.39 -9.50
N PRO A 434 -13.20 -7.84 -10.69
CA PRO A 434 -12.78 -6.49 -11.03
C PRO A 434 -13.51 -5.45 -10.17
N PRO A 435 -12.98 -4.21 -10.08
CA PRO A 435 -13.53 -3.16 -9.23
C PRO A 435 -14.93 -2.69 -9.63
N THR A 436 -15.43 -3.14 -10.78
CA THR A 436 -16.81 -2.97 -11.26
C THR A 436 -17.83 -3.76 -10.44
N PHE A 437 -17.39 -4.66 -9.57
CA PHE A 437 -18.26 -5.36 -8.61
C PHE A 437 -18.12 -4.79 -7.19
N ASP A 438 -19.24 -4.74 -6.48
CA ASP A 438 -19.32 -4.80 -5.02
C ASP A 438 -19.30 -6.26 -4.59
N ILE A 439 -18.61 -6.53 -3.49
CA ILE A 439 -18.35 -7.86 -2.98
C ILE A 439 -18.92 -7.93 -1.56
N SER A 440 -19.78 -8.90 -1.30
CA SER A 440 -20.27 -9.23 0.05
C SER A 440 -19.79 -10.63 0.43
N PHE A 441 -19.39 -10.80 1.68
CA PHE A 441 -18.97 -12.10 2.21
C PHE A 441 -20.16 -12.71 2.96
N MET A 442 -20.64 -13.85 2.47
CA MET A 442 -21.90 -14.43 2.92
C MET A 442 -21.65 -15.68 3.76
N THR A 443 -22.41 -15.84 4.84
CA THR A 443 -22.57 -17.12 5.53
C THR A 443 -23.46 -18.07 4.71
N LYS A 444 -23.51 -19.34 5.13
CA LYS A 444 -24.43 -20.35 4.56
C LYS A 444 -25.90 -19.89 4.60
N ASP A 445 -26.28 -19.14 5.64
CA ASP A 445 -27.63 -18.60 5.82
C ASP A 445 -27.87 -17.27 5.07
N ASN A 446 -26.96 -16.88 4.16
CA ASN A 446 -27.00 -15.63 3.39
C ASN A 446 -26.97 -14.35 4.25
N VAL A 447 -26.25 -14.37 5.36
CA VAL A 447 -25.96 -13.16 6.15
C VAL A 447 -24.66 -12.52 5.67
N ASP A 448 -24.67 -11.22 5.40
CA ASP A 448 -23.47 -10.44 5.05
C ASP A 448 -22.62 -10.22 6.30
N ILE A 449 -21.47 -10.90 6.37
CA ILE A 449 -20.58 -10.95 7.53
C ILE A 449 -20.10 -9.55 7.89
N LEU A 450 -19.62 -8.77 6.92
CA LEU A 450 -19.03 -7.46 7.19
C LEU A 450 -20.06 -6.40 7.62
N LYS A 451 -21.37 -6.68 7.47
CA LYS A 451 -22.46 -5.82 7.93
C LYS A 451 -23.05 -6.24 9.27
N SER A 452 -22.84 -7.48 9.69
CA SER A 452 -23.41 -8.05 10.91
C SER A 452 -22.47 -7.99 12.10
N ILE A 453 -21.15 -7.91 11.86
CA ILE A 453 -20.15 -7.79 12.91
C ILE A 453 -20.11 -6.40 13.56
N SER A 454 -19.65 -6.36 14.81
CA SER A 454 -19.39 -5.13 15.54
C SER A 454 -18.27 -4.30 14.89
N SER A 455 -18.21 -3.02 15.25
CA SER A 455 -17.12 -2.14 14.80
C SER A 455 -15.74 -2.61 15.26
N GLY A 456 -15.65 -3.21 16.46
CA GLY A 456 -14.41 -3.79 16.99
C GLY A 456 -13.93 -4.99 16.20
N GLU A 457 -14.82 -5.94 15.91
CA GLU A 457 -14.50 -7.09 15.05
C GLU A 457 -14.12 -6.64 13.63
N ARG A 458 -14.85 -5.66 13.07
CA ARG A 458 -14.50 -5.07 11.79
C ARG A 458 -13.08 -4.51 11.82
N GLN A 459 -12.72 -3.75 12.86
CA GLN A 459 -11.36 -3.23 13.01
C GLN A 459 -10.31 -4.33 13.13
N MET A 460 -10.60 -5.40 13.88
CA MET A 460 -9.70 -6.55 14.01
C MET A 460 -9.42 -7.19 12.65
N ILE A 461 -10.46 -7.43 11.85
CA ILE A 461 -10.34 -7.97 10.49
C ILE A 461 -9.48 -7.05 9.61
N TYR A 462 -9.69 -5.73 9.69
CA TYR A 462 -8.92 -4.76 8.91
C TYR A 462 -7.45 -4.82 9.26
N THR A 463 -7.16 -4.97 10.55
CA THR A 463 -5.81 -5.03 11.09
C THR A 463 -5.11 -6.32 10.66
N LEU A 464 -5.73 -7.48 10.92
CA LEU A 464 -5.17 -8.80 10.60
C LEU A 464 -4.97 -9.01 9.10
N THR A 465 -5.97 -8.67 8.28
CA THR A 465 -5.85 -8.80 6.82
C THR A 465 -4.78 -7.86 6.26
N SER A 466 -4.56 -6.68 6.85
CA SER A 466 -3.45 -5.81 6.47
C SER A 466 -2.10 -6.42 6.82
N ILE A 467 -1.95 -7.01 8.01
CA ILE A 467 -0.71 -7.70 8.43
C ILE A 467 -0.41 -8.84 7.46
N ILE A 468 -1.38 -9.74 7.24
CA ILE A 468 -1.21 -10.90 6.37
C ILE A 468 -0.87 -10.47 4.95
N TYR A 469 -1.53 -9.43 4.43
CA TYR A 469 -1.22 -8.88 3.13
C TYR A 469 0.22 -8.38 3.04
N HIS A 470 0.71 -7.62 4.03
CA HIS A 470 2.08 -7.14 4.04
C HIS A 470 3.08 -8.30 4.11
N ILE A 471 2.85 -9.29 4.97
CA ILE A 471 3.69 -10.50 5.07
C ILE A 471 3.74 -11.27 3.74
N VAL A 472 2.57 -11.52 3.13
CA VAL A 472 2.49 -12.22 1.83
C VAL A 472 3.25 -11.47 0.75
N ASN A 473 3.14 -10.14 0.69
CA ASN A 473 3.84 -9.38 -0.32
C ASN A 473 5.34 -9.29 -0.06
N ILE A 474 5.78 -9.13 1.20
CA ILE A 474 7.21 -9.18 1.57
C ILE A 474 7.80 -10.53 1.12
N ASN A 475 7.11 -11.63 1.37
CA ASN A 475 7.54 -12.97 0.93
C ASN A 475 7.52 -13.13 -0.60
N SER A 476 6.70 -12.36 -1.32
CA SER A 476 6.62 -12.42 -2.79
C SER A 476 7.70 -11.61 -3.50
N VAL A 477 8.45 -10.76 -2.77
CA VAL A 477 9.64 -10.10 -3.31
C VAL A 477 10.76 -11.15 -3.41
N ASN A 478 10.68 -12.01 -4.44
CA ASN A 478 11.75 -12.94 -4.77
C ASN A 478 13.03 -12.15 -5.08
N SER A 479 14.17 -12.75 -4.73
CA SER A 479 15.57 -12.28 -4.82
C SER A 479 16.07 -11.88 -6.22
N PHE A 480 15.20 -11.58 -7.18
CA PHE A 480 15.52 -11.25 -8.57
C PHE A 480 15.69 -9.75 -8.84
N GLU A 481 15.37 -8.86 -7.90
CA GLU A 481 15.53 -7.40 -8.07
C GLU A 481 16.72 -6.79 -7.30
N LEU A 482 17.56 -7.63 -6.68
CA LEU A 482 18.81 -7.24 -6.00
C LEU A 482 20.03 -7.81 -6.75
N THR A 483 20.19 -7.43 -8.00
CA THR A 483 21.46 -7.54 -8.76
C THR A 483 21.76 -6.24 -9.47
#